data_AF-A0A0F9K9Q5-F1
#
_entry.id   AF-A0A0F9K9Q5-F1
#
_cell.length_a   1.000
_cell.length_b   1.000
_cell.length_c   1.000
_cell.angle_alpha   90.00
_cell.angle_beta   90.00
_cell.angle_gamma   90.00
#
_symmetry.space_group_name_H-M   'P 1'
#
loop_
_entity.id
_entity.type
_entity.pdbx_description
1 polymer ?
#
loop_
_entity_poly.entity_id
_entity_poly.type
_entity_poly.pdbx_seq_one_letter_code
_entity_poly.pdbx_strand_id
1 'polypeptide(L)'
;MDWKKENRKYFGKIFNQINSKFHRCFWPKESCSETAIRAHSIQNSGVLDLLCEDDHVIMPKGGVNINTGPFLKFEEVGRNKATTFTGLCDKHDSQLFEPIDKNRFDSKNKEHLFLLAYRSVLR
;
A
#
# COMPACT_ATOMS: atom_id res chain seq x y z
N MET A 1 29.61 -0.69 -2.72
CA MET A 1 29.64 0.46 -1.78
C MET A 1 29.86 -0.11 -0.39
N ASP A 2 31.06 0.04 0.17
CA ASP A 2 31.36 -0.46 1.52
C ASP A 2 30.67 0.41 2.56
N TRP A 3 29.62 -0.14 3.16
CA TRP A 3 28.83 0.53 4.18
C TRP A 3 29.63 0.54 5.50
N LYS A 4 30.36 1.64 5.76
CA LYS A 4 31.23 1.78 6.94
C LYS A 4 30.47 1.52 8.25
N LYS A 5 31.13 0.79 9.17
CA LYS A 5 30.65 0.40 10.51
C LYS A 5 29.99 1.55 11.31
N GLU A 6 30.45 2.77 11.08
CA GLU A 6 29.98 4.01 11.72
C GLU A 6 28.52 4.38 11.37
N ASN A 7 28.02 3.94 10.21
CA ASN A 7 26.65 4.24 9.76
C ASN A 7 25.60 3.32 10.39
N ARG A 8 26.01 2.21 11.03
CA ARG A 8 25.12 1.20 11.64
C ARG A 8 24.19 1.78 12.70
N LYS A 9 24.63 2.79 13.45
CA LYS A 9 23.80 3.49 14.44
C LYS A 9 22.68 4.32 13.82
N TYR A 10 22.87 4.81 12.58
CA TYR A 10 21.87 5.58 11.86
C TYR A 10 20.88 4.68 11.11
N PHE A 11 21.29 3.46 10.73
CA PHE A 11 20.41 2.48 10.06
C PHE A 11 19.11 2.25 10.83
N GLY A 12 19.21 1.97 12.13
CA GLY A 12 18.03 1.70 12.97
C GLY A 12 17.10 2.91 13.06
N LYS A 13 17.65 4.13 13.14
CA LYS A 13 16.85 5.36 13.17
C LYS A 13 16.15 5.63 11.84
N ILE A 14 16.87 5.52 10.72
CA ILE A 14 16.32 5.68 9.38
C ILE A 14 15.23 4.63 9.13
N PHE A 15 15.49 3.37 9.49
CA PHE A 15 14.53 2.28 9.33
C PHE A 15 13.28 2.51 10.18
N ASN A 16 13.41 2.96 11.43
CA ASN A 16 12.26 3.27 12.28
C ASN A 16 11.44 4.44 11.73
N GLN A 17 12.10 5.43 11.14
CA GLN A 17 11.41 6.59 10.56
C GLN A 17 10.71 6.26 9.25
N ILE A 18 11.33 5.47 8.37
CA ILE A 18 10.70 4.96 7.14
C ILE A 18 9.48 4.09 7.47
N ASN A 19 9.55 3.28 8.54
CA ASN A 19 8.44 2.44 8.99
C ASN A 19 7.46 3.16 9.93
N SER A 20 7.67 4.44 10.22
CA SER A 20 6.72 5.19 11.03
C SER A 20 5.42 5.33 10.23
N LYS A 21 4.32 4.87 10.82
CA LYS A 21 3.03 4.89 10.14
C LYS A 21 2.53 6.33 10.09
N PHE A 22 2.18 6.80 8.90
CA PHE A 22 1.42 8.04 8.77
C PHE A 22 0.01 7.78 9.29
N HIS A 23 -0.27 8.27 10.49
CA HIS A 23 -1.53 8.06 11.19
C HIS A 23 -2.62 9.06 10.81
N ARG A 24 -2.45 9.85 9.76
CA ARG A 24 -3.40 10.92 9.39
C ARG A 24 -3.94 10.70 7.99
N CYS A 25 -5.25 10.86 7.84
CA CYS A 25 -5.91 10.89 6.53
C CYS A 25 -5.33 11.99 5.63
N PHE A 26 -5.02 11.64 4.37
CA PHE A 26 -4.49 12.55 3.33
C PHE A 26 -5.55 13.38 2.63
N TRP A 27 -6.82 13.26 3.03
CA TRP A 27 -7.88 14.12 2.52
C TRP A 27 -7.51 15.60 2.74
N PRO A 28 -7.71 16.48 1.73
CA PRO A 28 -7.30 17.88 1.80
C PRO A 28 -7.69 18.57 3.11
N LYS A 29 -6.71 19.28 3.70
CA LYS A 29 -6.72 19.78 5.08
C LYS A 29 -7.72 20.92 5.29
N GLU A 30 -8.87 20.57 5.87
CA GLU A 30 -9.54 21.16 7.05
C GLU A 30 -10.67 20.23 7.56
N SER A 31 -11.07 19.23 6.78
CA SER A 31 -12.28 18.42 7.02
C SER A 31 -12.04 17.03 7.62
N CYS A 32 -10.80 16.65 7.94
CA CYS A 32 -10.51 15.33 8.48
C CYS A 32 -9.35 15.30 9.49
N SER A 33 -9.68 14.86 10.71
CA SER A 33 -8.75 14.53 11.79
C SER A 33 -8.64 13.02 12.03
N GLU A 34 -9.33 12.22 11.24
CA GLU A 34 -9.40 10.77 11.44
C GLU A 34 -8.09 10.06 11.10
N THR A 35 -7.91 8.91 11.73
CA THR A 35 -6.75 8.05 11.51
C THR A 35 -6.84 7.36 10.15
N ALA A 36 -5.74 7.38 9.39
CA ALA A 36 -5.67 6.60 8.16
C ALA A 36 -5.76 5.09 8.46
N ILE A 37 -6.62 4.39 7.73
CA ILE A 37 -6.75 2.94 7.83
C ILE A 37 -5.68 2.27 6.97
N ARG A 38 -5.48 0.98 7.20
CA ARG A 38 -4.69 0.13 6.31
C ARG A 38 -5.63 -0.42 5.24
N ALA A 39 -5.71 0.29 4.11
CA ALA A 39 -6.57 -0.06 2.98
C ALA A 39 -5.78 -0.83 1.90
N HIS A 40 -6.47 -1.65 1.10
CA HIS A 40 -5.87 -2.36 -0.03
C HIS A 40 -5.84 -1.48 -1.29
N SER A 41 -4.77 -1.53 -2.09
CA SER A 41 -4.75 -0.87 -3.42
C SER A 41 -5.54 -1.66 -4.44
N ILE A 42 -5.62 -2.98 -4.25
CA ILE A 42 -6.34 -3.92 -5.09
C ILE A 42 -7.43 -4.55 -4.23
N GLN A 43 -8.67 -4.54 -4.70
CA GLN A 43 -9.83 -4.99 -3.93
C GLN A 43 -9.66 -6.44 -3.42
N ASN A 44 -9.71 -6.62 -2.10
CA ASN A 44 -9.49 -7.92 -1.46
C ASN A 44 -10.59 -8.93 -1.80
N SER A 45 -11.86 -8.61 -1.50
CA SER A 45 -13.02 -9.48 -1.75
C SER A 45 -13.46 -9.56 -3.22
N GLY A 46 -12.58 -9.20 -4.15
CA GLY A 46 -12.85 -9.24 -5.59
C GLY A 46 -11.61 -9.73 -6.30
N VAL A 47 -10.71 -8.81 -6.63
CA VAL A 47 -9.51 -9.15 -7.43
C VAL A 47 -8.56 -10.09 -6.68
N LEU A 48 -8.26 -9.85 -5.40
CA LEU A 48 -7.32 -10.73 -4.68
C LEU A 48 -7.90 -12.12 -4.40
N ASP A 49 -9.22 -12.21 -4.15
CA ASP A 49 -9.94 -13.47 -3.99
C ASP A 49 -9.84 -14.37 -5.24
N LEU A 50 -9.83 -13.76 -6.43
CA LEU A 50 -9.63 -14.47 -7.70
C LEU A 50 -8.18 -14.87 -7.97
N LEU A 51 -7.22 -14.21 -7.32
CA LEU A 51 -5.78 -14.42 -7.56
C LEU A 51 -5.12 -15.30 -6.49
N CYS A 52 -5.78 -15.53 -5.36
CA CYS A 52 -5.16 -16.22 -4.23
C CYS A 52 -5.23 -17.74 -4.35
N GLU A 53 -4.18 -18.40 -3.87
CA GLU A 53 -4.11 -19.83 -3.60
C GLU A 53 -3.80 -20.00 -2.11
N ASP A 54 -4.57 -20.84 -1.41
CA ASP A 54 -4.48 -21.01 0.05
C ASP A 54 -4.45 -19.69 0.84
N ASP A 55 -5.32 -18.73 0.47
CA ASP A 55 -5.38 -17.36 1.04
C ASP A 55 -4.12 -16.50 0.87
N HIS A 56 -3.19 -16.90 0.00
CA HIS A 56 -1.96 -16.17 -0.32
C HIS A 56 -1.92 -15.71 -1.78
N VAL A 57 -1.28 -14.56 -2.02
CA VAL A 57 -0.93 -14.07 -3.36
C VAL A 57 0.57 -13.87 -3.46
N ILE A 58 1.11 -13.97 -4.66
CA ILE A 58 2.51 -13.65 -4.93
C ILE A 58 2.65 -12.15 -5.13
N MET A 59 3.44 -11.48 -4.27
CA MET A 59 3.66 -10.04 -4.34
C MET A 59 5.16 -9.71 -4.38
N PRO A 60 5.59 -8.72 -5.19
CA PRO A 60 6.95 -8.21 -5.11
C PRO A 60 7.17 -7.50 -3.76
N LYS A 61 8.21 -7.89 -3.04
CA LYS A 61 8.66 -7.24 -1.83
C LYS A 61 10.08 -6.73 -1.99
N GLY A 62 10.20 -5.41 -1.92
CA GLY A 62 11.47 -4.72 -1.88
C GLY A 62 12.05 -4.71 -0.46
N GLY A 63 13.38 -4.63 -0.38
CA GLY A 63 14.09 -4.42 0.87
C GLY A 63 15.52 -3.98 0.62
N VAL A 64 16.23 -3.71 1.71
CA VAL A 64 17.66 -3.37 1.66
C VAL A 64 18.42 -4.36 2.53
N ASN A 65 19.34 -5.08 1.91
CA ASN A 65 20.34 -5.87 2.61
C ASN A 65 21.60 -5.03 2.81
N ILE A 66 22.16 -5.04 4.01
CA ILE A 66 23.32 -4.20 4.36
C ILE A 66 24.60 -4.58 3.60
N ASN A 67 24.73 -5.84 3.20
CA ASN A 67 25.91 -6.37 2.50
C ASN A 67 25.72 -6.39 0.98
N THR A 68 24.50 -6.69 0.51
CA THR A 68 24.22 -6.89 -0.92
C THR A 68 23.42 -5.76 -1.57
N GLY A 69 22.95 -4.78 -0.79
CA GLY A 69 22.21 -3.63 -1.31
C GLY A 69 20.69 -3.86 -1.45
N PRO A 70 19.99 -3.03 -2.26
CA PRO A 70 18.56 -3.18 -2.48
C PRO A 70 18.26 -4.49 -3.21
N PHE A 71 17.16 -5.15 -2.84
CA PHE A 71 16.69 -6.36 -3.50
C PHE A 71 15.19 -6.28 -3.76
N LEU A 72 14.75 -7.06 -4.73
CA LEU A 72 13.34 -7.33 -5.04
C LEU A 72 13.17 -8.84 -5.08
N LYS A 73 12.27 -9.38 -4.29
CA LYS A 73 11.90 -10.80 -4.36
C LYS A 73 10.39 -10.93 -4.42
N PHE A 74 9.91 -11.98 -5.05
CA PHE A 74 8.50 -12.36 -4.99
C PHE A 74 8.33 -13.32 -3.80
N GLU A 75 7.34 -13.05 -2.97
CA GLU A 75 6.99 -13.91 -1.85
C GLU A 75 5.48 -14.07 -1.75
N GLU A 76 5.05 -15.17 -1.14
CA GLU A 76 3.67 -15.38 -0.74
C GLU A 76 3.31 -14.41 0.39
N VAL A 77 2.21 -13.69 0.19
CA VAL A 77 1.67 -12.73 1.14
C VAL A 77 0.19 -13.04 1.31
N GLY A 78 -0.23 -13.25 2.55
CA GLY A 78 -1.66 -13.44 2.84
C GLY A 78 -2.49 -12.29 2.26
N ARG A 79 -3.57 -12.60 1.56
CA ARG A 79 -4.41 -11.63 0.83
C ARG A 79 -4.84 -10.43 1.67
N ASN A 80 -5.09 -10.64 2.96
CA ASN A 80 -5.47 -9.60 3.94
C ASN A 80 -4.34 -8.60 4.27
N LYS A 81 -3.10 -8.89 3.85
CA LYS A 81 -1.93 -8.01 4.01
C LYS A 81 -1.42 -7.51 2.66
N ALA A 82 -1.64 -8.27 1.59
CA ALA A 82 -1.20 -7.92 0.25
C ALA A 82 -1.79 -6.58 -0.19
N THR A 83 -0.96 -5.77 -0.85
CA THR A 83 -1.34 -4.45 -1.40
C THR A 83 -1.86 -3.45 -0.35
N THR A 84 -1.59 -3.64 0.94
CA THR A 84 -2.09 -2.73 1.97
C THR A 84 -1.18 -1.55 2.28
N PHE A 85 -1.75 -0.37 2.48
CA PHE A 85 -1.05 0.87 2.80
C PHE A 85 -1.94 1.84 3.60
N THR A 86 -1.34 2.85 4.23
CA THR A 86 -2.06 3.89 4.99
C THR A 86 -2.07 5.20 4.23
N GLY A 87 -3.25 5.72 3.90
CA GLY A 87 -3.39 7.00 3.21
C GLY A 87 -4.67 7.76 3.59
N LEU A 88 -5.83 7.10 3.50
CA LEU A 88 -7.13 7.69 3.85
C LEU A 88 -7.73 7.03 5.10
N CYS A 89 -8.62 7.74 5.80
CA CYS A 89 -9.49 7.10 6.79
C CYS A 89 -10.61 6.31 6.08
N ASP A 90 -11.27 5.43 6.83
CA ASP A 90 -12.32 4.54 6.31
C ASP A 90 -13.41 5.29 5.51
N LYS A 91 -13.89 6.40 6.05
CA LYS A 91 -14.89 7.27 5.40
C LYS A 91 -14.43 7.76 4.04
N HIS A 92 -13.23 8.32 3.95
CA HIS A 92 -12.75 8.96 2.72
C HIS A 92 -12.26 7.94 1.69
N ASP A 93 -11.70 6.79 2.12
CA ASP A 93 -11.38 5.69 1.22
C ASP A 93 -12.66 5.17 0.55
N SER A 94 -13.68 4.88 1.36
CA SER A 94 -14.98 4.41 0.88
C SER A 94 -15.66 5.44 -0.03
N GLN A 95 -15.64 6.72 0.32
CA GLN A 95 -16.24 7.78 -0.47
C GLN A 95 -15.54 7.97 -1.82
N LEU A 96 -14.21 7.95 -1.85
CA LEU A 96 -13.43 8.21 -3.07
C LEU A 96 -13.49 7.04 -4.05
N PHE A 97 -13.44 5.81 -3.55
CA PHE A 97 -13.36 4.61 -4.37
C PHE A 97 -14.69 3.88 -4.56
N GLU A 98 -15.80 4.43 -4.03
CA GLU A 98 -17.15 3.91 -4.24
C GLU A 98 -17.45 3.54 -5.72
N PRO A 99 -17.09 4.36 -6.73
CA PRO A 99 -17.40 4.03 -8.12
C PRO A 99 -16.76 2.72 -8.59
N ILE A 100 -15.56 2.38 -8.10
CA ILE A 100 -14.84 1.17 -8.49
C ILE A 100 -15.07 -0.02 -7.54
N ASP A 101 -15.47 0.23 -6.30
CA ASP A 101 -15.65 -0.83 -5.28
C ASP A 101 -17.09 -1.36 -5.23
N LYS A 102 -18.11 -0.55 -5.60
CA LYS A 102 -19.53 -0.97 -5.59
C LYS A 102 -20.09 -1.34 -6.96
N ASN A 103 -19.40 -0.98 -8.04
CA ASN A 103 -19.85 -1.28 -9.40
C ASN A 103 -18.93 -2.29 -10.07
N ARG A 104 -19.45 -2.97 -11.09
CA ARG A 104 -18.60 -3.81 -11.96
C ARG A 104 -17.58 -2.91 -12.67
N PHE A 105 -16.32 -3.31 -12.63
CA PHE A 105 -15.26 -2.61 -13.35
C PHE A 105 -15.55 -2.54 -14.86
N ASP A 106 -15.49 -1.33 -15.43
CA ASP A 106 -15.59 -1.07 -16.86
C ASP A 106 -14.28 -0.46 -17.37
N SER A 107 -13.56 -1.21 -18.21
CA SER A 107 -12.30 -0.77 -18.82
C SER A 107 -12.45 0.36 -19.83
N LYS A 108 -13.68 0.67 -20.26
CA LYS A 108 -13.98 1.82 -21.13
C LYS A 108 -14.36 3.07 -20.33
N ASN A 109 -14.62 2.94 -19.02
CA ASN A 109 -14.93 4.06 -18.15
C ASN A 109 -13.63 4.73 -17.67
N LYS A 110 -13.42 5.99 -18.09
CA LYS A 110 -12.24 6.79 -17.72
C LYS A 110 -12.14 7.06 -16.22
N GLU A 111 -13.26 7.21 -15.52
CA GLU A 111 -13.29 7.42 -14.07
C GLU A 111 -12.76 6.17 -13.35
N HIS A 112 -13.18 4.98 -13.77
CA HIS A 112 -12.72 3.73 -13.16
C HIS A 112 -11.21 3.54 -13.35
N LEU A 113 -10.71 3.79 -14.57
CA LEU A 113 -9.29 3.74 -14.86
C LEU A 113 -8.50 4.75 -14.03
N PHE A 114 -9.00 5.98 -13.91
CA PHE A 114 -8.38 7.02 -13.12
C PHE A 114 -8.33 6.65 -11.63
N LEU A 115 -9.46 6.23 -11.04
CA LEU A 115 -9.54 5.90 -9.62
C LEU A 115 -8.66 4.69 -9.27
N LEU A 116 -8.59 3.67 -10.14
CA LEU A 116 -7.69 2.54 -9.94
C LEU A 116 -6.22 2.97 -9.96
N ALA A 117 -5.82 3.80 -10.94
CA ALA A 117 -4.48 4.34 -11.01
C ALA A 117 -4.17 5.25 -9.82
N TYR A 118 -5.11 6.12 -9.44
CA TYR A 118 -4.98 7.05 -8.32
C TYR A 118 -4.81 6.31 -6.99
N ARG A 119 -5.61 5.25 -6.73
CA ARG A 119 -5.46 4.38 -5.55
C ARG A 119 -4.05 3.79 -5.46
N SER A 120 -3.42 3.49 -6.60
CA SER A 120 -2.06 2.97 -6.67
C SER A 120 -0.96 4.03 -6.47
N VAL A 121 -1.28 5.33 -6.54
CA VAL A 121 -0.29 6.43 -6.43
C VAL A 121 -0.52 7.30 -5.19
N LEU A 122 -1.68 7.21 -4.52
CA LEU A 122 -1.96 7.88 -3.24
C LEU A 122 -1.03 7.47 -2.08
N ARG A 123 -0.07 6.58 -2.36
CA ARG A 123 0.97 6.06 -1.46
C ARG A 123 2.27 6.83 -1.59
#